data_AF-A0A6A2VFA8-F1
#
_entry.id   AF-A0A6A2VFA8-F1
#
_cell.length_a   1.000
_cell.length_b   1.000
_cell.length_c   1.000
_cell.angle_alpha   90.00
_cell.angle_beta   90.00
_cell.angle_gamma   90.00
#
_symmetry.space_group_name_H-M   'P 1'
#
loop_
_entity.id
_entity.type
_entity.pdbx_description
1 polymer ?
#
loop_
_entity_poly.entity_id
_entity_poly.type
_entity_poly.pdbx_seq_one_letter_code
_entity_poly.pdbx_strand_id
1 'polypeptide(L)'
;ALVRLPFAMGSRAAADAAWTLAADELASTDPRAARTFAAARDECLAYMAFPKDHWLRIRTNNVQERENREIKRRTSSVGVFPSRDALQRLVGAVLMEADEEWSTDRRIWSPENTSHAWDAPDTHTPTAAELAAARSQARAAFDALDTTTRQEQE
;
A
#
# COMPACT_ATOMS: atom_id res chain seq x y z
N ALA A 1 -6.77 -12.08 -2.57
CA ALA A 1 -5.80 -12.33 -1.48
C ALA A 1 -4.34 -12.20 -1.94
N LEU A 2 -3.96 -12.86 -3.05
CA LEU A 2 -2.60 -12.94 -3.60
C LEU A 2 -1.83 -11.61 -3.66
N VAL A 3 -2.39 -10.56 -4.29
CA VAL A 3 -1.73 -9.24 -4.42
C VAL A 3 -1.44 -8.57 -3.07
N ARG A 4 -2.18 -8.91 -2.01
CA ARG A 4 -1.97 -8.36 -0.66
C ARG A 4 -0.89 -9.10 0.13
N LEU A 5 -0.55 -10.33 -0.26
CA LEU A 5 0.36 -11.21 0.48
C LEU A 5 1.73 -10.55 0.77
N PRO A 6 2.42 -9.90 -0.19
CA PRO A 6 3.74 -9.32 0.07
C PRO A 6 3.70 -8.23 1.15
N PHE A 7 2.60 -7.47 1.21
CA PHE A 7 2.42 -6.36 2.15
C PHE A 7 2.11 -6.82 3.59
N ALA A 8 1.80 -8.11 3.78
CA ALA A 8 1.62 -8.70 5.10
C ALA A 8 2.95 -9.20 5.70
N MET A 9 4.03 -9.23 4.90
CA MET A 9 5.33 -9.73 5.35
C MET A 9 6.06 -8.70 6.23
N GLY A 10 6.74 -9.20 7.26
CA GLY A 10 7.44 -8.37 8.25
C GLY A 10 8.89 -7.99 7.89
N SER A 11 9.37 -8.42 6.72
CA SER A 11 10.72 -8.14 6.22
C SER A 11 10.74 -8.00 4.70
N ARG A 12 11.72 -7.26 4.18
CA ARG A 12 11.89 -7.06 2.73
C ARG A 12 12.11 -8.39 2.00
N ALA A 13 12.99 -9.24 2.51
CA ALA A 13 13.27 -10.54 1.90
C ALA A 13 12.03 -11.46 1.83
N ALA A 14 11.20 -11.45 2.87
CA ALA A 14 9.97 -12.25 2.87
C ALA A 14 8.93 -11.66 1.91
N ALA A 15 8.83 -10.33 1.85
CA ALA A 15 7.98 -9.64 0.89
C ALA A 15 8.38 -9.93 -0.57
N ASP A 16 9.68 -9.89 -0.90
CA ASP A 16 10.19 -10.21 -2.24
C ASP A 16 9.90 -11.67 -2.62
N ALA A 17 10.09 -12.61 -1.68
CA ALA A 17 9.75 -14.01 -1.89
C ALA A 17 8.25 -14.21 -2.12
N ALA A 18 7.40 -13.59 -1.28
CA ALA A 18 5.95 -13.62 -1.42
C ALA A 18 5.48 -12.98 -2.73
N TRP A 19 6.14 -11.92 -3.17
CA TRP A 19 5.85 -11.24 -4.44
C TRP A 19 6.09 -12.17 -5.62
N THR A 20 7.20 -12.90 -5.59
CA THR A 20 7.54 -13.87 -6.65
C THR A 20 6.47 -14.96 -6.72
N LEU A 21 6.09 -15.56 -5.58
CA LEU A 21 5.03 -16.57 -5.53
C LEU A 21 3.68 -16.03 -6.05
N ALA A 22 3.30 -14.83 -5.63
CA ALA A 22 2.06 -14.21 -6.07
C ALA A 22 2.08 -13.85 -7.57
N ALA A 23 3.22 -13.45 -8.12
CA ALA A 23 3.38 -13.16 -9.54
C ALA A 23 3.28 -14.42 -10.41
N ASP A 24 3.92 -15.52 -9.96
CA ASP A 24 3.85 -16.82 -10.63
C ASP A 24 2.42 -17.35 -10.65
N GLU A 25 1.72 -17.26 -9.52
CA GLU A 25 0.30 -17.64 -9.44
C GLU A 25 -0.58 -16.75 -10.31
N LEU A 26 -0.35 -15.43 -10.29
CA LEU A 26 -1.10 -14.51 -11.13
C LEU A 26 -0.90 -14.79 -12.63
N ALA A 27 0.26 -15.31 -13.02
CA ALA A 27 0.54 -15.67 -14.42
C ALA A 27 -0.31 -16.85 -14.91
N SER A 28 -0.77 -17.73 -14.01
CA SER A 28 -1.71 -18.82 -14.33
C SER A 28 -3.08 -18.28 -14.77
N THR A 29 -3.47 -17.11 -14.25
CA THR A 29 -4.79 -16.51 -14.47
C THR A 29 -4.75 -15.39 -15.52
N ASP A 30 -3.81 -14.44 -15.39
CA ASP A 30 -3.62 -13.33 -16.32
C ASP A 30 -2.12 -12.96 -16.45
N PRO A 31 -1.46 -13.38 -17.54
CA PRO A 31 -0.06 -13.07 -17.80
C PRO A 31 0.24 -11.57 -17.91
N ARG A 32 -0.72 -10.73 -18.32
CA ARG A 32 -0.53 -9.28 -18.40
C ARG A 32 -0.54 -8.67 -17.01
N ALA A 33 -1.48 -9.08 -16.16
CA ALA A 33 -1.51 -8.65 -14.76
C ALA A 33 -0.24 -9.07 -14.04
N ALA A 34 0.22 -10.31 -14.24
CA ALA A 34 1.47 -10.83 -13.66
C ALA A 34 2.69 -9.99 -14.06
N ARG A 35 2.83 -9.62 -15.34
CA ARG A 35 3.92 -8.75 -15.79
C ARG A 35 3.89 -7.38 -15.13
N THR A 36 2.73 -6.74 -15.07
CA THR A 36 2.56 -5.44 -14.40
C THR A 36 2.91 -5.53 -12.93
N PHE A 37 2.43 -6.57 -12.26
CA PHE A 37 2.70 -6.80 -10.84
C PHE A 37 4.18 -7.08 -10.57
N ALA A 38 4.83 -7.95 -11.35
CA ALA A 38 6.25 -8.24 -11.22
C ALA A 38 7.12 -7.00 -11.43
N ALA A 39 6.78 -6.16 -12.41
CA ALA A 39 7.52 -4.94 -12.71
C ALA A 39 7.43 -3.88 -11.58
N ALA A 40 6.31 -3.82 -10.86
CA ALA A 40 6.07 -2.82 -9.82
C ALA A 40 6.68 -3.17 -8.44
N ARG A 41 7.38 -4.31 -8.31
CA ARG A 41 7.85 -4.82 -7.01
C ARG A 41 8.67 -3.80 -6.24
N ASP A 42 9.67 -3.22 -6.89
CA ASP A 42 10.64 -2.38 -6.21
C ASP A 42 10.03 -1.04 -5.79
N GLU A 43 9.16 -0.45 -6.61
CA GLU A 43 8.41 0.76 -6.23
C GLU A 43 7.41 0.46 -5.10
N CYS A 44 6.69 -0.66 -5.16
CA CYS A 44 5.70 -1.01 -4.15
C CYS A 44 6.29 -1.41 -2.80
N LEU A 45 7.52 -1.93 -2.77
CA LEU A 45 8.21 -2.32 -1.53
C LEU A 45 9.23 -1.27 -1.05
N ALA A 46 9.36 -0.14 -1.73
CA ALA A 46 10.28 0.94 -1.37
C ALA A 46 10.04 1.47 0.07
N TYR A 47 8.79 1.45 0.54
CA TYR A 47 8.45 1.88 1.90
C TYR A 47 9.15 1.06 3.00
N MET A 48 9.61 -0.16 2.70
CA MET A 48 10.28 -1.02 3.68
C MET A 48 11.69 -0.54 4.03
N ALA A 49 12.22 0.46 3.33
CA ALA A 49 13.46 1.14 3.69
C ALA A 49 13.28 2.12 4.88
N PHE A 50 12.04 2.49 5.21
CA PHE A 50 11.73 3.34 6.36
C PHE A 50 11.58 2.50 7.64
N PRO A 51 11.62 3.12 8.84
CA PRO A 51 11.26 2.45 10.08
C PRO A 51 9.91 1.73 10.01
N LYS A 52 9.80 0.56 10.65
CA LYS A 52 8.60 -0.29 10.58
C LYS A 52 7.32 0.43 11.01
N ASP A 53 7.43 1.35 11.98
CA ASP A 53 6.32 2.14 12.48
C ASP A 53 5.69 3.07 11.42
N HIS A 54 6.43 3.36 10.33
CA HIS A 54 5.96 4.22 9.23
C HIS A 54 5.30 3.43 8.11
N TRP A 55 5.55 2.12 8.02
CA TRP A 55 5.16 1.29 6.87
C TRP A 55 3.67 1.39 6.54
N LEU A 56 2.80 1.27 7.53
CA LEU A 56 1.35 1.32 7.32
C LEU A 56 0.89 2.67 6.76
N ARG A 57 1.50 3.77 7.20
CA ARG A 57 1.15 5.12 6.75
C ARG A 57 1.64 5.38 5.33
N ILE A 58 2.83 4.91 4.98
CA ILE A 58 3.41 5.11 3.64
C ILE A 58 2.73 4.22 2.60
N ARG A 59 2.49 2.95 2.91
CA ARG A 59 2.00 1.97 1.92
C ARG A 59 0.52 2.10 1.58
N THR A 60 -0.26 2.84 2.38
CA THR A 60 -1.71 2.96 2.19
C THR A 60 -2.05 4.28 1.51
N ASN A 61 -2.97 4.22 0.53
CA ASN A 61 -3.52 5.40 -0.13
C ASN A 61 -4.87 5.83 0.48
N ASN A 62 -5.25 5.32 1.65
CA ASN A 62 -6.57 5.53 2.25
C ASN A 62 -6.96 7.01 2.37
N VAL A 63 -6.00 7.84 2.73
CA VAL A 63 -6.17 9.29 2.85
C VAL A 63 -6.48 9.90 1.48
N GLN A 64 -5.68 9.59 0.46
CA GLN A 64 -5.92 10.04 -0.91
C GLN A 64 -7.25 9.53 -1.47
N GLU A 65 -7.60 8.27 -1.24
CA GLU A 65 -8.85 7.68 -1.69
C GLU A 65 -10.08 8.28 -1.00
N ARG A 66 -9.95 8.66 0.28
CA ARG A 66 -11.01 9.38 1.00
C ARG A 66 -11.26 10.74 0.37
N GLU A 67 -10.20 11.52 0.14
CA GLU A 67 -10.34 12.86 -0.45
C GLU A 67 -10.80 12.80 -1.91
N ASN A 68 -10.29 11.83 -2.70
CA ASN A 68 -10.76 11.59 -4.06
C ASN A 68 -12.25 11.23 -4.10
N ARG A 69 -12.73 10.42 -3.16
CA ARG A 69 -14.15 10.09 -3.04
C ARG A 69 -14.98 11.32 -2.70
N GLU A 70 -14.50 12.18 -1.81
CA GLU A 70 -15.19 13.40 -1.42
C GLU A 70 -15.27 14.43 -2.57
N ILE A 71 -14.18 14.62 -3.29
CA ILE A 71 -14.15 15.45 -4.51
C ILE A 71 -15.16 14.91 -5.53
N LYS A 72 -15.16 13.61 -5.79
CA LYS A 72 -16.13 12.97 -6.70
C LYS A 72 -17.57 13.18 -6.21
N ARG A 73 -17.84 13.02 -4.92
CA ARG A 73 -19.19 13.21 -4.35
C ARG A 73 -19.69 14.64 -4.53
N ARG A 74 -18.88 15.65 -4.22
CA ARG A 74 -19.29 17.06 -4.33
C ARG A 74 -19.39 17.55 -5.77
N THR A 75 -18.51 17.09 -6.65
CA THR A 75 -18.57 17.42 -8.08
C THR A 75 -19.79 16.77 -8.76
N SER A 76 -20.15 15.54 -8.39
CA SER A 76 -21.35 14.87 -8.90
C SER A 76 -22.65 15.62 -8.60
N SER A 77 -22.73 16.33 -7.47
CA SER A 77 -23.92 17.13 -7.12
C SER A 77 -24.10 18.36 -8.02
N VAL A 78 -23.03 18.86 -8.64
CA VAL A 78 -23.07 20.03 -9.53
C VAL A 78 -23.42 19.63 -10.96
N GLY A 79 -22.97 18.44 -11.40
CA GLY A 79 -23.20 17.93 -12.75
C GLY A 79 -22.32 18.61 -13.81
N VAL A 80 -22.55 19.89 -14.09
CA VAL A 80 -21.81 20.68 -15.09
C VAL A 80 -21.34 22.00 -14.48
N PHE A 81 -20.05 22.31 -14.64
CA PHE A 81 -19.47 23.56 -14.14
C PHE A 81 -19.48 24.65 -15.22
N PRO A 82 -19.77 25.91 -14.86
CA PRO A 82 -19.79 27.03 -15.80
C PRO A 82 -18.40 27.46 -16.29
N SER A 83 -17.34 27.07 -15.56
CA SER A 83 -15.95 27.29 -15.96
C SER A 83 -15.00 26.37 -15.20
N ARG A 84 -13.75 26.27 -15.68
CA ARG A 84 -12.68 25.55 -14.97
C ARG A 84 -12.41 26.16 -13.58
N ASP A 85 -12.45 27.48 -13.46
CA ASP A 85 -12.22 28.17 -12.20
C ASP A 85 -13.31 27.84 -11.17
N ALA A 86 -14.56 27.63 -11.60
CA ALA A 86 -15.64 27.21 -10.71
C ALA A 86 -15.37 25.81 -10.13
N LEU A 87 -14.90 24.87 -10.96
CA LEU A 87 -14.46 23.55 -10.51
C LEU A 87 -13.28 23.66 -9.54
N GLN A 88 -12.26 24.45 -9.87
CA GLN A 88 -11.10 24.65 -9.02
C GLN A 88 -11.46 25.22 -7.65
N ARG A 89 -12.40 26.17 -7.57
CA ARG A 89 -12.89 26.70 -6.30
C ARG A 89 -13.54 25.63 -5.43
N LEU A 90 -14.38 24.76 -6.02
CA LEU A 90 -15.01 23.67 -5.26
C LEU A 90 -13.99 22.64 -4.79
N VAL A 91 -13.07 22.22 -5.64
CA VAL A 91 -12.00 21.27 -5.25
C VAL A 91 -11.11 21.90 -4.18
N GLY A 92 -10.74 23.17 -4.34
CA GLY A 92 -9.97 23.92 -3.35
C GLY A 92 -10.67 23.98 -2.00
N ALA A 93 -11.97 24.25 -1.96
CA ALA A 93 -12.76 24.25 -0.73
C ALA A 93 -12.76 22.88 -0.04
N VAL A 94 -12.93 21.78 -0.79
CA VAL A 94 -12.83 20.42 -0.23
C VAL A 94 -11.47 20.15 0.39
N LEU A 95 -10.39 20.55 -0.27
CA LEU A 95 -9.03 20.34 0.23
C LEU A 95 -8.73 21.20 1.46
N MET A 96 -9.27 22.42 1.52
CA MET A 96 -9.15 23.29 2.71
C MET A 96 -9.85 22.69 3.92
N GLU A 97 -11.05 22.12 3.73
CA GLU A 97 -11.76 21.41 4.81
C GLU A 97 -10.99 20.17 5.29
N ALA A 98 -10.37 19.42 4.36
CA ALA A 98 -9.53 18.28 4.71
C ALA A 98 -8.28 18.70 5.49
N ASP A 99 -7.63 19.79 5.10
CA ASP A 99 -6.47 20.36 5.79
C ASP A 99 -6.82 20.78 7.23
N GLU A 100 -7.95 21.46 7.42
CA GLU A 100 -8.45 21.85 8.75
C GLU A 100 -8.70 20.62 9.64
N GLU A 101 -9.33 19.57 9.10
CA GLU A 101 -9.60 18.31 9.81
C GLU A 101 -8.29 17.57 10.20
N TRP A 102 -7.27 17.59 9.35
CA TRP A 102 -5.98 16.96 9.64
C TRP A 102 -5.15 17.74 10.65
N SER A 103 -5.29 19.06 10.66
CA SER A 103 -4.60 19.94 11.61
C SER A 103 -5.14 19.81 13.05
N THR A 104 -6.41 19.41 13.20
CA THR A 104 -7.13 19.43 14.49
C THR A 104 -7.40 18.05 15.07
N ASP A 105 -7.91 17.09 14.29
CA ASP A 105 -8.57 15.89 14.83
C ASP A 105 -7.91 14.58 14.35
N ARG A 106 -7.39 14.52 13.12
CA ARG A 106 -6.80 13.29 12.54
C ARG A 106 -5.39 13.46 12.01
N ARG A 107 -4.47 13.66 12.93
CA ARG A 107 -3.04 13.83 12.63
C ARG A 107 -2.41 12.51 12.15
N ILE A 108 -2.24 12.36 10.83
CA ILE A 108 -1.61 11.17 10.21
C ILE A 108 -0.15 11.04 10.68
N TRP A 109 0.54 12.18 10.82
CA TRP A 109 1.90 12.30 11.30
C TRP A 109 1.96 13.13 12.59
N SER A 110 2.27 12.47 13.70
CA SER A 110 2.50 13.12 15.00
C SER A 110 4.00 13.19 15.30
N PRO A 111 4.47 14.15 16.11
CA PRO A 111 5.87 14.24 16.52
C PRO A 111 6.42 12.92 17.09
N GLU A 112 5.60 12.19 17.84
CA GLU A 112 5.95 10.89 18.42
C GLU A 112 6.20 9.84 17.34
N ASN A 113 5.38 9.82 16.29
CA ASN A 113 5.51 8.89 15.17
C ASN A 113 6.61 9.30 14.19
N THR A 114 6.93 10.59 14.07
CA THR A 114 7.98 11.09 13.16
C THR A 114 9.34 11.28 13.83
N SER A 115 9.45 10.98 15.13
CA SER A 115 10.69 11.14 15.90
C SER A 115 11.88 10.41 15.24
N HIS A 116 11.62 9.23 14.70
CA HIS A 116 12.57 8.37 14.00
C HIS A 116 12.59 8.58 12.47
N ALA A 117 11.91 9.60 11.93
CA ALA A 117 11.83 9.81 10.48
C ALA A 117 13.18 10.11 9.82
N TRP A 118 14.13 10.61 10.61
CA TRP A 118 15.47 10.96 10.16
C TRP A 118 16.52 9.94 10.58
N ASP A 119 16.13 8.86 11.25
CA ASP A 119 17.06 7.82 11.65
C ASP A 119 17.60 7.12 10.41
N ALA A 120 18.87 6.71 10.49
CA ALA A 120 19.49 5.97 9.40
C ALA A 120 18.71 4.67 9.16
N PRO A 121 18.42 4.32 7.89
CA PRO A 121 17.72 3.09 7.58
C PRO A 121 18.54 1.90 8.05
N ASP A 122 17.87 0.83 8.46
CA ASP A 122 18.53 -0.44 8.72
C ASP A 122 19.16 -0.95 7.42
N THR A 123 20.49 -1.01 7.40
CA THR A 123 21.30 -1.47 6.26
C THR A 123 21.78 -2.91 6.45
N HIS A 124 21.22 -3.64 7.43
CA HIS A 124 21.52 -5.04 7.65
C HIS A 124 21.32 -5.83 6.36
N THR A 125 22.42 -6.42 5.88
CA THR A 125 22.38 -7.30 4.73
C THR A 125 21.96 -8.69 5.21
N PRO A 126 20.83 -9.23 4.75
CA PRO A 126 20.35 -10.52 5.23
C PRO A 126 21.37 -11.63 4.94
N THR A 127 21.63 -12.45 5.94
CA THR A 127 22.41 -13.68 5.82
C THR A 127 21.66 -14.72 4.97
N ALA A 128 22.38 -15.71 4.44
CA ALA A 128 21.77 -16.80 3.69
C ALA A 128 20.70 -17.57 4.49
N ALA A 129 20.89 -17.72 5.81
CA ALA A 129 19.93 -18.34 6.71
C ALA A 129 18.65 -17.51 6.84
N GLU A 130 18.76 -16.19 6.99
CA GLU A 130 17.62 -15.28 7.06
C GLU A 130 16.83 -15.26 5.74
N LEU A 131 17.52 -15.29 4.59
CA LEU A 131 16.87 -15.41 3.28
C LEU A 131 16.10 -16.73 3.13
N ALA A 132 16.68 -17.85 3.61
CA ALA A 132 16.01 -19.14 3.58
C ALA A 132 14.76 -19.15 4.48
N ALA A 133 14.87 -18.59 5.69
CA ALA A 133 13.74 -18.44 6.60
C ALA A 133 12.63 -17.55 6.01
N ALA A 134 13.00 -16.42 5.38
CA ALA A 134 12.08 -15.52 4.71
C ALA A 134 11.30 -16.20 3.57
N ARG A 135 11.98 -17.01 2.75
CA ARG A 135 11.33 -17.81 1.70
C ARG A 135 10.36 -18.84 2.30
N SER A 136 10.76 -19.52 3.37
CA SER A 136 9.89 -20.46 4.08
C SER A 136 8.64 -19.78 4.64
N GLN A 137 8.80 -18.59 5.24
CA GLN A 137 7.70 -17.79 5.77
C GLN A 137 6.74 -17.37 4.65
N ALA A 138 7.27 -16.88 3.52
CA ALA A 138 6.47 -16.48 2.37
C ALA A 138 5.70 -17.66 1.78
N ARG A 139 6.33 -18.84 1.64
CA ARG A 139 5.67 -20.05 1.16
C ARG A 139 4.53 -20.47 2.09
N ALA A 140 4.78 -20.56 3.40
CA ALA A 140 3.75 -20.95 4.36
C ALA A 140 2.55 -19.99 4.34
N ALA A 141 2.80 -18.68 4.22
CA ALA A 141 1.75 -17.68 4.10
C ALA A 141 0.98 -17.78 2.77
N PHE A 142 1.65 -18.10 1.67
CA PHE A 142 1.02 -18.35 0.38
C PHE A 142 0.11 -19.59 0.43
N ASP A 143 0.62 -20.71 0.95
CA ASP A 143 -0.13 -21.97 1.03
C ASP A 143 -1.38 -21.81 1.91
N ALA A 144 -1.28 -21.01 3.00
CA ALA A 144 -2.42 -20.69 3.83
C ALA A 144 -3.55 -19.96 3.06
N LEU A 145 -3.22 -19.08 2.10
CA LEU A 145 -4.23 -18.41 1.27
C LEU A 145 -4.96 -19.39 0.33
N ASP A 146 -4.25 -20.38 -0.19
CA ASP A 146 -4.82 -21.38 -1.10
C ASP A 146 -5.82 -22.29 -0.35
N THR A 147 -5.49 -22.67 0.88
CA THR A 147 -6.41 -23.46 1.72
C THR A 147 -7.72 -22.73 2.03
N THR A 148 -7.68 -21.42 2.30
CA THR A 148 -8.89 -20.62 2.53
C THR A 148 -9.71 -20.46 1.26
N THR A 149 -9.05 -20.23 0.11
CA THR A 149 -9.74 -20.05 -1.18
C THR A 149 -10.48 -21.34 -1.60
N ARG A 150 -9.93 -22.51 -1.28
CA ARG A 150 -10.56 -23.81 -1.57
C ARG A 150 -11.76 -24.11 -0.66
N GLN A 151 -11.70 -23.73 0.61
CA GLN A 151 -12.80 -23.90 1.57
C GLN A 151 -14.00 -22.99 1.29
N GLU A 152 -13.80 -21.85 0.62
CA GLU A 152 -14.89 -20.93 0.24
C GLU A 152 -15.61 -21.34 -1.07
N GLN A 153 -15.07 -22.30 -1.84
CA GLN A 153 -15.65 -22.78 -3.10
C GLN A 153 -16.39 -24.12 -2.98
N GLU A 154 -16.38 -24.75 -1.80
CA GLU A 154 -17.16 -25.96 -1.45
C GLU A 154 -18.42 -25.60 -0.66
#